data_AF-A0A967M7V1-F1
#
_entry.id   AF-A0A967M7V1-F1
#
_cell.length_a   1.000
_cell.length_b   1.000
_cell.length_c   1.000
_cell.angle_alpha   90.00
_cell.angle_beta   90.00
_cell.angle_gamma   90.00
#
_symmetry.space_group_name_H-M   'P 1'
#
loop_
_entity.id
_entity.type
_entity.pdbx_description
1 polymer ?
#
loop_
_entity_poly.entity_id
_entity_poly.type
_entity_poly.pdbx_seq_one_letter_code
_entity_poly.pdbx_strand_id
1 'polypeptide(L)'
;MDKAVEGALIGIMNSLDRNSSYIPPQGFQSMREDTEGEFEGIGVHIRMDDEANVIVFQPVPEAPAAKAGLRAGDYIVGIDGVK
;
A
#
# COMPACT_ATOMS: atom_id res chain seq x y z
N MET A 1 -15.18 -2.83 -17.47
CA MET A 1 -14.23 -3.69 -18.20
C MET A 1 -14.57 -5.12 -17.83
N ASP A 2 -14.89 -5.96 -18.82
CA ASP A 2 -15.15 -7.38 -18.58
C ASP A 2 -13.84 -8.09 -18.14
N LYS A 3 -13.92 -8.95 -17.12
CA LYS A 3 -12.76 -9.70 -16.59
C LYS A 3 -11.98 -10.49 -17.66
N ALA A 4 -12.67 -10.90 -18.74
CA ALA A 4 -12.05 -11.58 -19.87
C ALA A 4 -11.08 -10.67 -20.66
N VAL A 5 -11.41 -9.38 -20.78
CA VAL A 5 -10.57 -8.40 -21.47
C VAL A 5 -9.34 -8.05 -20.64
N GLU A 6 -9.52 -7.91 -19.32
CA GLU A 6 -8.43 -7.67 -18.36
C GLU A 6 -7.43 -8.84 -18.33
N GLY A 7 -7.92 -10.08 -18.30
CA GLY A 7 -7.07 -11.27 -18.37
C GLY A 7 -6.29 -11.38 -19.68
N ALA A 8 -6.88 -10.98 -20.82
CA ALA A 8 -6.18 -10.95 -22.10
C ALA A 8 -5.05 -9.90 -22.12
N LEU A 9 -5.28 -8.71 -21.55
CA LEU A 9 -4.28 -7.65 -21.43
C LEU A 9 -3.07 -8.08 -20.59
N ILE A 10 -3.30 -8.73 -19.46
CA ILE A 10 -2.23 -9.27 -18.60
C ILE A 10 -1.43 -10.33 -19.35
N GLY A 11 -2.10 -11.23 -20.08
CA GLY A 11 -1.44 -12.26 -20.89
C GLY A 11 -0.56 -11.69 -22.00
N ILE A 12 -1.03 -10.64 -22.69
CA ILE A 12 -0.27 -9.96 -23.75
C ILE A 12 0.95 -9.24 -23.15
N MET A 13 0.78 -8.49 -22.06
CA MET A 13 1.88 -7.73 -21.44
C MET A 13 2.98 -8.64 -20.89
N ASN A 14 2.62 -9.76 -20.25
CA ASN A 14 3.58 -10.76 -19.78
C ASN A 14 4.41 -11.39 -20.92
N SER A 15 3.92 -11.34 -22.17
CA SER A 15 4.61 -11.88 -23.34
C SER A 15 5.53 -10.89 -24.05
N LEU A 16 5.41 -9.59 -23.75
CA LEU A 16 6.09 -8.52 -24.50
C LEU A 16 7.51 -8.28 -23.99
N ASP A 17 7.68 -8.11 -22.67
CA ASP A 17 8.96 -8.20 -21.96
C ASP A 17 8.76 -8.33 -20.44
N ARG A 18 9.84 -8.61 -19.70
CA ARG A 18 9.82 -8.85 -18.25
C ARG A 18 9.60 -7.59 -17.40
N ASN A 19 9.62 -6.41 -18.01
CA ASN A 19 9.48 -5.10 -17.34
C ASN A 19 8.15 -4.41 -17.63
N SER A 20 7.34 -4.96 -18.54
CA SER A 20 6.04 -4.42 -18.92
C SER A 20 4.96 -5.04 -18.06
N SER A 21 4.47 -4.28 -17.08
CA SER A 21 3.34 -4.67 -16.23
C SER A 21 2.10 -3.83 -16.56
N TYR A 22 0.95 -4.48 -16.74
CA TYR A 22 -0.35 -3.82 -16.77
C TYR A 22 -0.83 -3.55 -15.35
N ILE A 23 -1.23 -2.31 -15.08
CA ILE A 23 -1.77 -1.93 -13.78
C ILE A 23 -3.25 -1.68 -13.94
N PRO A 24 -4.10 -2.50 -13.32
CA PRO A 24 -5.53 -2.30 -13.39
C PRO A 24 -5.91 -0.99 -12.68
N PRO A 25 -7.03 -0.35 -13.04
CA PRO A 25 -7.46 0.92 -12.46
C PRO A 25 -7.53 0.92 -10.92
N GLN A 26 -7.78 -0.25 -10.32
CA GLN A 26 -7.83 -0.45 -8.87
C GLN A 26 -6.46 -0.34 -8.20
N GLY A 27 -5.37 -0.71 -8.88
CA GLY A 27 -4.00 -0.58 -8.37
C GLY A 27 -3.28 0.69 -8.83
N PHE A 28 -3.88 1.44 -9.75
CA PHE A 28 -3.29 2.66 -10.30
C PHE A 28 -3.21 3.81 -9.27
N GLN A 29 -4.17 3.86 -8.33
CA GLN A 29 -4.17 4.87 -7.28
C GLN A 29 -3.02 4.62 -6.29
N SER A 30 -2.86 3.39 -5.80
CA SER A 30 -1.74 3.01 -4.93
C SER A 30 -0.37 3.19 -5.61
N MET A 31 -0.22 2.86 -6.91
CA MET A 31 1.05 3.12 -7.59
C MET A 31 1.33 4.62 -7.71
N ARG A 32 0.30 5.46 -7.93
CA ARG A 32 0.50 6.92 -7.97
C ARG A 32 0.92 7.46 -6.61
N GLU A 33 0.28 7.00 -5.52
CA GLU A 33 0.68 7.34 -4.15
C GLU A 33 2.15 6.98 -3.88
N ASP A 34 2.58 5.77 -4.28
CA ASP A 34 3.98 5.32 -4.15
C ASP A 34 4.98 6.15 -4.98
N THR A 35 4.57 6.63 -6.16
CA THR A 35 5.47 7.32 -7.11
C THR A 35 5.54 8.82 -6.86
N GLU A 36 4.42 9.46 -6.53
CA GLU A 36 4.33 10.90 -6.30
C GLU A 36 4.76 11.29 -4.88
N GLY A 37 4.83 10.32 -3.96
CA GLY A 37 5.15 10.56 -2.55
C GLY A 37 4.04 11.29 -1.80
N GLU A 38 2.87 11.45 -2.42
CA GLU A 38 1.65 11.95 -1.80
C GLU A 38 0.98 10.79 -1.05
N PHE A 39 1.56 10.43 0.10
CA PHE A 39 0.89 9.57 1.05
C PHE A 39 -0.16 10.39 1.80
N GLU A 40 -1.44 10.20 1.50
CA GLU A 40 -2.53 10.71 2.34
C GLU A 40 -2.51 9.94 3.68
N GLY A 41 -2.40 10.65 4.80
CA GLY A 41 -2.42 10.05 6.13
C GLY A 41 -1.39 10.64 7.10
N ILE A 42 -1.04 9.86 8.13
CA ILE A 42 -0.14 10.29 9.23
C ILE A 42 1.35 9.96 8.99
N GLY A 43 1.67 9.31 7.86
CA GLY A 43 3.04 8.93 7.47
C GLY A 43 3.59 7.72 8.25
N VAL A 44 2.94 6.57 8.11
CA VAL A 44 3.36 5.31 8.75
C VAL A 44 3.35 4.18 7.74
N HIS A 45 4.45 3.43 7.66
CA HIS A 45 4.46 2.12 7.00
C HIS A 45 3.96 1.06 7.97
N ILE A 46 2.92 0.33 7.57
CA ILE A 46 2.33 -0.77 8.34
C ILE A 46 2.62 -2.12 7.67
N ARG A 47 2.55 -3.18 8.46
CA ARG A 47 2.54 -4.57 7.97
C ARG A 47 1.56 -5.39 8.79
N MET A 48 1.08 -6.48 8.21
CA MET A 48 0.37 -7.50 8.98
C MET A 48 1.36 -8.54 9.49
N ASP A 49 1.14 -9.05 10.70
CA ASP A 49 1.82 -10.25 11.21
C ASP A 49 1.04 -11.54 10.85
N ASP A 50 1.58 -12.67 11.29
CA ASP A 50 1.01 -14.00 11.03
C ASP A 50 -0.34 -14.21 11.73
N GLU A 51 -0.65 -13.41 12.75
CA GLU A 51 -1.90 -13.42 13.51
C GLU A 51 -2.92 -12.39 12.99
N ALA A 52 -2.64 -11.77 11.84
CA ALA A 52 -3.43 -10.72 11.19
C ALA A 52 -3.56 -9.42 12.02
N ASN A 53 -2.64 -9.16 12.94
CA ASN A 53 -2.55 -7.87 13.62
C ASN A 53 -1.84 -6.85 12.73
N VAL A 54 -2.27 -5.59 12.81
CA VAL A 54 -1.60 -4.49 12.13
C VAL A 54 -0.48 -3.94 13.01
N ILE A 55 0.75 -3.99 12.49
CA ILE A 55 1.96 -3.53 13.18
C ILE A 55 2.58 -2.37 12.41
N VAL A 56 3.04 -1.36 13.15
CA VAL A 56 3.89 -0.30 12.63
C VAL A 56 5.24 -0.88 12.24
N PHE A 57 5.54 -0.90 10.95
CA PHE A 57 6.86 -1.27 10.45
C PHE A 57 7.85 -0.13 10.69
N GLN A 58 7.53 1.08 10.24
CA GLN A 58 8.36 2.27 10.49
C GLN A 58 7.55 3.56 10.28
N PRO A 59 7.65 4.56 11.19
CA PRO A 59 7.17 5.91 10.93
C PRO A 59 8.06 6.64 9.92
N VAL A 60 7.46 7.41 9.02
CA VAL A 60 8.21 8.28 8.11
C VAL A 60 8.87 9.41 8.93
N PRO A 61 10.18 9.67 8.78
CA PRO A 61 10.84 10.77 9.48
C PRO A 61 10.13 12.11 9.22
N GLU A 62 10.04 12.95 10.25
CA GLU A 62 9.35 14.26 10.22
C GLU A 62 7.82 14.23 9.98
N ALA A 63 7.21 13.06 9.77
CA ALA A 63 5.77 12.92 9.60
C ALA A 63 5.00 13.08 10.93
N PRO A 64 3.68 13.37 10.88
CA PRO A 64 2.84 13.49 12.08
C PRO A 64 2.94 12.30 13.04
N ALA A 65 2.99 11.08 12.51
CA ALA A 65 3.11 9.88 13.32
C ALA A 65 4.44 9.79 14.11
N ALA A 66 5.56 10.13 13.48
CA ALA A 66 6.86 10.18 14.15
C ALA A 66 6.87 11.24 15.27
N LYS A 67 6.26 12.41 15.01
CA LYS A 67 6.10 13.50 15.98
C LYS A 67 5.16 13.13 17.13
N ALA A 68 4.15 12.29 16.86
CA ALA A 68 3.28 11.71 17.88
C ALA A 68 3.95 10.62 18.73
N GLY A 69 5.16 10.20 18.35
CA GLY A 69 5.95 9.23 19.11
C GLY A 69 5.66 7.77 18.78
N LEU A 70 4.95 7.49 17.68
CA LEU A 70 4.81 6.13 17.14
C LEU A 70 6.18 5.54 16.82
N ARG A 71 6.34 4.24 17.03
CA ARG A 71 7.60 3.51 16.86
C ARG A 71 7.38 2.23 16.08
N ALA A 72 8.47 1.76 15.47
CA ALA A 72 8.51 0.42 14.90
C ALA A 72 8.16 -0.63 15.96
N GLY A 73 7.25 -1.54 15.63
CA GLY A 73 6.76 -2.59 16.52
C GLY A 73 5.48 -2.23 17.29
N ASP A 74 4.97 -0.99 17.20
CA ASP A 74 3.69 -0.66 17.82
C ASP A 74 2.55 -1.41 17.13
N TYR A 75 1.61 -1.92 17.91
CA TYR A 75 0.39 -2.57 17.41
C TYR A 75 -0.73 -1.55 17.27
N ILE A 76 -1.35 -1.51 16.09
CA ILE A 76 -2.55 -0.71 15.85
C ILE A 76 -3.75 -1.56 16.25
N VAL A 77 -4.30 -1.25 17.42
CA VAL A 77 -5.45 -1.97 18.00
C VAL A 77 -6.81 -1.40 17.59
N GLY A 78 -6.81 -0.28 16.87
CA GLY A 78 -8.01 0.36 16.34
C GLY A 78 -7.79 1.81 15.91
N ILE A 79 -8.72 2.32 15.10
CA ILE A 79 -8.74 3.69 14.54
C ILE A 79 -10.15 4.25 14.79
N ASP A 80 -10.23 5.43 15.43
CA ASP A 80 -11.51 6.10 15.73
C ASP A 80 -12.56 5.20 16.42
N GLY A 81 -12.09 4.28 17.26
CA GLY A 81 -12.94 3.32 17.98
C GLY A 81 -13.34 2.08 17.18
N VAL A 82 -12.98 1.99 15.90
CA VAL A 82 -13.07 0.78 15.08
C VAL A 82 -11.87 -0.09 15.39
N LYS A 83 -12.10 -1.35 15.78
CA LYS A 83 -11.06 -2.35 15.99
C LYS A 83 -10.86 -3.20 14.75
#